data_AF-A0A2I0JJK6-F1
#
_entry.id   AF-A0A2I0JJK6-F1
#
_cell.length_a   1.000
_cell.length_b   1.000
_cell.length_c   1.000
_cell.angle_alpha   90.00
_cell.angle_beta   90.00
_cell.angle_gamma   90.00
#
_symmetry.space_group_name_H-M   'P 1'
#
loop_
_entity.id
_entity.type
_entity.pdbx_description
1 polymer ?
#
loop_
_entity_poly.entity_id
_entity_poly.type
_entity_poly.pdbx_seq_one_letter_code
_entity_poly.pdbx_strand_id
1 'polypeptide(L)'
;MDGAPYLRKMDLNIYEGYQQLLEALENMFKITIGKYSEREGYKGSEYAPTYEDKDGDWMLVGDVPWEMFIPSCKRLRIMKGSEARGLTCGL
;
A
#
# COMPACT_ATOMS: atom_id res chain seq x y z
N MET A 1 -18.27 2.32 1.70
CA MET A 1 -18.18 2.94 3.05
C MET A 1 -16.73 3.31 3.24
N ASP A 2 -16.39 4.56 2.91
CA ASP A 2 -15.01 5.04 2.94
C ASP A 2 -14.60 5.24 4.41
N GLY A 3 -13.50 4.58 4.80
CA GLY A 3 -13.00 4.56 6.17
C GLY A 3 -12.69 5.95 6.73
N ALA A 4 -12.46 6.02 8.04
CA ALA A 4 -12.12 7.27 8.71
C ALA A 4 -10.94 7.96 7.99
N PRO A 5 -11.05 9.24 7.60
CA PRO A 5 -9.98 9.96 6.91
C PRO A 5 -8.82 10.16 7.87
N TYR A 6 -7.81 9.29 7.77
CA TYR A 6 -6.52 9.51 8.43
C TYR A 6 -5.72 10.50 7.59
N LEU A 7 -5.92 11.80 7.85
CA LEU A 7 -5.08 12.88 7.31
C LEU A 7 -3.73 12.92 8.07
N ARG A 8 -2.87 11.91 7.86
CA ARG A 8 -1.45 12.02 8.22
C ARG A 8 -0.63 12.18 6.96
N LYS A 9 0.12 13.28 6.89
CA LYS A 9 1.27 13.37 5.99
C LYS A 9 2.33 12.43 6.53
N MET A 10 2.74 11.47 5.71
CA MET A 10 3.82 10.55 6.01
C MET A 10 4.95 10.87 5.03
N ASP A 11 6.09 11.29 5.55
CA ASP A 11 7.27 11.54 4.74
C ASP A 11 7.89 10.21 4.32
N LEU A 12 7.74 9.83 3.05
CA LEU A 12 8.30 8.56 2.53
C LEU A 12 9.83 8.54 2.53
N ASN A 13 10.46 9.73 2.51
CA ASN A 13 11.93 9.88 2.56
C ASN A 13 12.56 9.43 3.88
N ILE A 14 11.77 9.24 4.95
CA ILE A 14 12.31 8.74 6.23
C ILE A 14 12.51 7.23 6.22
N TYR A 15 11.91 6.53 5.25
CA TYR A 15 12.01 5.09 5.13
C TYR A 15 13.05 4.71 4.08
N GLU A 16 13.87 3.71 4.39
CA GLU A 16 14.89 3.21 3.47
C GLU A 16 14.37 2.12 2.51
N GLY A 17 13.10 1.71 2.67
CA GLY A 17 12.49 0.70 1.83
C GLY A 17 11.09 0.30 2.25
N TYR A 18 10.48 -0.59 1.45
CA TYR A 18 9.13 -1.09 1.69
C TYR A 18 8.94 -1.74 3.05
N GLN A 19 9.95 -2.46 3.56
CA GLN A 19 9.84 -3.14 4.85
C GLN A 19 9.56 -2.15 5.99
N GLN A 20 10.29 -1.04 6.06
CA GLN A 20 10.08 -0.02 7.10
C GLN A 20 8.74 0.71 6.91
N LEU A 21 8.36 1.00 5.66
CA LEU A 21 7.06 1.60 5.37
C LEU A 21 5.91 0.70 5.82
N LEU A 22 5.96 -0.59 5.48
CA LEU A 22 4.94 -1.57 5.86
C LEU A 22 4.83 -1.69 7.38
N GLU A 23 5.95 -1.83 8.08
CA GLU A 23 5.98 -1.90 9.55
C GLU A 23 5.38 -0.63 10.19
N ALA A 24 5.71 0.55 9.65
CA ALA A 24 5.14 1.81 10.10
C ALA A 24 3.63 1.89 9.85
N LEU A 25 3.14 1.37 8.72
CA LEU A 25 1.71 1.30 8.42
C LEU A 25 0.99 0.33 9.35
N GLU A 26 1.56 -0.86 9.60
CA GLU A 26 1.03 -1.83 10.55
C GLU A 26 0.89 -1.21 11.95
N ASN A 27 1.92 -0.48 12.42
CA ASN A 27 1.90 0.18 13.71
C ASN A 27 0.91 1.36 13.75
N MET A 28 0.92 2.22 12.72
CA MET A 28 0.07 3.42 12.65
C MET A 28 -1.42 3.09 12.58
N PHE A 29 -1.78 2.05 11.83
CA PHE A 29 -3.17 1.64 11.62
C PHE A 29 -3.59 0.48 12.53
N LYS A 30 -2.65 -0.08 13.31
CA LYS A 30 -2.85 -1.26 14.16
C LYS A 30 -3.47 -2.42 13.39
N ILE A 31 -2.95 -2.65 12.19
CA ILE A 31 -3.38 -3.74 11.31
C ILE A 31 -2.20 -4.68 11.05
N THR A 32 -2.51 -5.88 10.55
CA THR A 32 -1.49 -6.82 10.07
C THR A 32 -1.52 -6.83 8.55
N ILE A 33 -0.40 -6.44 7.94
CA ILE A 33 -0.21 -6.48 6.49
C ILE A 33 0.66 -7.70 6.19
N GLY A 34 0.17 -8.58 5.33
CA GLY A 34 0.86 -9.81 4.95
C GLY A 34 2.06 -9.55 4.06
N LYS A 35 2.72 -10.63 3.63
CA LYS A 35 3.74 -10.51 2.60
C LYS A 35 3.09 -10.21 1.25
N TYR A 36 3.65 -9.25 0.54
CA TYR A 36 3.37 -9.04 -0.87
C TYR A 36 3.78 -10.29 -1.67
N SER A 37 2.90 -10.76 -2.56
CA SER A 37 3.19 -11.80 -3.54
C SER A 37 2.76 -11.35 -4.92
N GLU A 38 3.64 -11.40 -5.91
CA GLU A 38 3.33 -10.93 -7.28
C GLU A 38 2.16 -11.66 -7.93
N ARG A 39 1.90 -12.93 -7.57
CA ARG A 39 0.80 -13.73 -8.13
C ARG A 39 -0.54 -13.49 -7.45
N GLU A 40 -0.52 -13.08 -6.18
CA GLU A 40 -1.70 -13.14 -5.32
C GLU A 40 -1.94 -11.83 -4.53
N GLY A 41 -1.04 -10.85 -4.67
CA GLY A 41 -0.97 -9.66 -3.83
C GLY A 41 -0.72 -10.00 -2.36
N TYR A 42 -1.35 -9.24 -1.46
CA TYR A 42 -1.31 -9.42 -0.01
C TYR A 42 -2.30 -10.50 0.48
N LYS A 43 -2.29 -11.69 -0.15
CA LYS A 43 -3.27 -12.74 0.14
C LYS A 43 -3.01 -13.38 1.51
N GLY A 44 -4.04 -13.41 2.35
CA GLY A 44 -3.97 -13.90 3.74
C GLY A 44 -4.05 -12.79 4.78
N SER A 45 -4.12 -11.53 4.37
CA SER A 45 -4.35 -10.39 5.26
C SER A 45 -5.68 -9.73 4.95
N GLU A 46 -6.37 -9.29 6.00
CA GLU A 46 -7.64 -8.58 5.87
C GLU A 46 -7.47 -7.22 5.16
N TYR A 47 -6.24 -6.73 5.08
CA TYR A 47 -5.88 -5.43 4.54
C TYR A 47 -4.74 -5.52 3.53
N ALA A 48 -4.80 -4.67 2.51
CA ALA A 48 -3.80 -4.53 1.47
C ALA A 48 -3.44 -3.04 1.31
N PRO A 49 -2.15 -2.67 1.45
CA PRO A 49 -1.69 -1.32 1.21
C PRO A 49 -1.64 -1.02 -0.29
N THR A 50 -2.27 0.07 -0.67
CA THR A 50 -2.36 0.58 -2.05
C THR A 50 -1.90 2.03 -2.07
N TYR A 51 -1.42 2.49 -3.22
CA TYR A 51 -1.07 3.88 -3.42
C TYR A 51 -1.59 4.39 -4.76
N GLU A 52 -1.96 5.67 -4.77
CA GLU A 52 -2.27 6.42 -5.98
C GLU A 52 -0.97 7.00 -6.52
N ASP A 53 -0.63 6.67 -7.76
CA ASP A 53 0.57 7.16 -8.41
C ASP A 53 0.38 8.58 -8.99
N LYS A 54 1.34 9.07 -9.79
CA LYS A 54 1.25 10.38 -10.43
C LYS A 54 0.15 10.45 -11.50
N ASP A 55 -0.17 9.35 -12.15
CA ASP A 55 -1.19 9.27 -13.20
C ASP A 55 -2.61 9.10 -12.60
N GLY A 56 -2.70 8.78 -11.32
CA GLY A 56 -3.96 8.62 -10.59
C GLY A 56 -4.45 7.17 -10.56
N ASP A 57 -3.59 6.23 -10.96
CA ASP A 57 -3.86 4.80 -10.89
C ASP A 57 -3.56 4.26 -9.49
N TRP A 58 -4.40 3.36 -9.03
CA TRP A 58 -4.22 2.66 -7.76
C TRP A 58 -3.38 1.41 -7.98
N MET A 59 -2.19 1.37 -7.39
CA MET A 59 -1.27 0.24 -7.44
C MET A 59 -1.04 -0.34 -6.03
N LEU A 60 -0.58 -1.60 -5.94
CA LEU A 60 -0.21 -2.17 -4.66
C LEU A 60 1.17 -1.65 -4.23
N VAL A 61 1.31 -1.35 -2.95
CA VAL A 61 2.63 -1.00 -2.41
C VAL A 61 3.57 -2.19 -2.62
N GLY A 62 4.67 -1.99 -3.35
CA GLY A 62 5.60 -3.05 -3.72
C GLY A 62 5.59 -3.44 -5.21
N ASP A 63 4.66 -2.94 -6.02
CA ASP A 63 4.62 -3.19 -7.48
C ASP A 63 5.83 -2.59 -8.22
N VAL A 64 6.26 -1.39 -7.83
CA VAL A 64 7.37 -0.67 -8.48
C VAL A 64 8.62 -0.65 -7.59
N PRO A 65 9.81 -0.37 -8.13
CA PRO A 65 11.00 -0.15 -7.30
C PRO A 65 10.81 1.02 -6.31
N TRP A 66 11.39 0.90 -5.10
CA TRP A 66 11.27 1.91 -4.04
C TRP A 66 11.63 3.33 -4.50
N GLU A 67 12.70 3.46 -5.29
CA GLU A 67 13.16 4.75 -5.82
C GLU A 67 12.13 5.42 -6.75
N MET A 68 11.29 4.63 -7.43
CA MET A 68 10.19 5.14 -8.26
C MET A 68 8.93 5.40 -7.44
N PHE A 69 8.71 4.63 -6.38
CA PHE A 69 7.55 4.77 -5.50
C PHE A 69 7.56 6.08 -4.73
N ILE A 70 8.70 6.51 -4.16
CA ILE A 70 8.78 7.77 -3.39
C ILE A 70 8.26 8.99 -4.17
N PRO A 71 8.74 9.28 -5.39
CA PRO A 71 8.26 10.44 -6.15
C PRO A 71 6.89 10.23 -6.82
N SER A 72 6.47 8.98 -7.03
CA SER A 72 5.20 8.67 -7.70
C SER A 72 4.02 8.62 -6.73
N CYS A 73 4.25 8.24 -5.47
CA CYS A 73 3.19 8.08 -4.48
C CYS A 73 2.56 9.43 -4.08
N LYS A 74 1.34 9.68 -4.58
CA LYS A 74 0.53 10.86 -4.22
C LYS A 74 -0.32 10.62 -2.98
N ARG A 75 -0.93 9.45 -2.88
CA ARG A 75 -1.80 9.08 -1.76
C ARG A 75 -1.59 7.63 -1.41
N LEU A 76 -1.65 7.33 -0.12
CA LEU A 76 -1.57 5.96 0.37
C LEU A 76 -2.89 5.60 1.04
N ARG A 77 -3.43 4.42 0.68
CA ARG A 77 -4.70 3.92 1.18
C ARG A 77 -4.57 2.46 1.56
N ILE A 78 -5.14 2.12 2.70
CA ILE A 78 -5.24 0.73 3.12
C ILE A 78 -6.66 0.27 2.77
N MET A 79 -6.76 -0.63 1.81
CA MET A 79 -8.02 -1.23 1.38
C MET A 79 -8.19 -2.60 2.05
N LYS A 80 -9.42 -3.14 2.10
CA LYS A 80 -9.57 -4.55 2.47
C LYS A 80 -8.93 -5.43 1.39
N GLY A 81 -8.30 -6.53 1.80
CA GLY A 81 -7.72 -7.50 0.86
C GLY A 81 -8.73 -7.98 -0.17
N SER A 82 -10.02 -8.08 0.20
CA SER A 82 -11.11 -8.39 -0.73
C SER A 82 -11.35 -7.32 -1.81
N GLU A 83 -11.13 -6.04 -1.51
CA GLU A 83 -11.27 -4.93 -2.46
C GLU A 83 -10.03 -4.78 -3.34
N ALA A 84 -8.84 -5.00 -2.76
CA ALA A 84 -7.57 -4.95 -3.47
C ALA A 84 -7.39 -6.10 -4.50
N ARG A 85 -8.20 -7.17 -4.42
CA ARG A 85 -8.26 -8.21 -5.47
C ARG A 85 -8.67 -7.68 -6.84
N GLY A 86 -9.30 -6.51 -6.92
CA GLY A 86 -9.58 -5.85 -8.20
C GLY A 86 -8.37 -5.12 -8.80
N LEU A 87 -7.32 -4.90 -8.01
CA LEU A 87 -6.11 -4.17 -8.39
C LEU A 87 -4.92 -5.09 -8.74
N THR A 88 -4.95 -6.35 -8.31
CA THR A 88 -4.00 -7.35 -8.83
C THR A 88 -4.30 -7.54 -10.31
N CYS A 89 -3.30 -7.32 -11.16
CA CYS A 89 -3.43 -7.51 -12.60
C CYS A 89 -3.82 -8.99 -12.84
N GLY A 90 -5.10 -9.22 -13.13
CA GLY A 90 -5.67 -10.56 -13.22
C GLY A 90 -5.04 -11.35 -14.37
N LEU A 91 -4.56 -12.55 -14.06
CA LEU A 91 -4.58 -13.67 -14.99
C LEU A 91 -5.93 -14.40 -14.85
#